data_AF-A0A7S0FA39-F1
#
_entry.id   AF-A0A7S0FA39-F1
#
_cell.length_a   1.000
_cell.length_b   1.000
_cell.length_c   1.000
_cell.angle_alpha   90.00
_cell.angle_beta   90.00
_cell.angle_gamma   90.00
#
_symmetry.space_group_name_H-M   'P 1'
#
loop_
_entity.id
_entity.type
_entity.pdbx_description
1 polymer ?
#
loop_
_entity_poly.entity_id
_entity_poly.type
_entity_poly.pdbx_seq_one_letter_code
_entity_poly.pdbx_strand_id
1 'polypeptide(L)'
;RSRPGEGPGPPGYATSPTTSASYGKLGRTSAAGLVRRARELGLEVPANVEKSELRAFVEEAERRQAEGCDPAPATAGALPAPCAVARSSSPASQHPGSVAELKGRLRELGFEIPSNIIEKSELRALVEEAERHRAAAEHGPTSPSCPSSPQPRPRSLRVELPPPWRRKESRSRPGYFYYAHAETGETTWEPWFRQELQGGRHLYVNVETGES
;
A
#
# COMPACT_ATOMS: atom_id res chain seq x y z
N ARG A 1 -45.42 53.31 18.38
CA ARG A 1 -45.23 52.28 17.32
C ARG A 1 -43.81 52.44 16.82
N SER A 2 -42.85 51.80 17.47
CA SER A 2 -41.41 51.95 17.18
C SER A 2 -40.87 50.57 16.80
N ARG A 3 -40.29 50.45 15.61
CA ARG A 3 -39.68 49.23 15.09
C ARG A 3 -38.25 49.11 15.64
N PRO A 4 -37.79 47.93 16.10
CA PRO A 4 -36.38 47.72 16.42
C PRO A 4 -35.57 47.52 15.12
N GLY A 5 -34.37 48.07 15.12
CA GLY A 5 -33.46 48.13 13.98
C GLY A 5 -32.80 46.79 13.64
N GLU A 6 -32.59 46.59 12.34
CA GLU A 6 -31.71 45.57 11.77
C GLU A 6 -30.25 45.95 12.00
N GLY A 7 -29.48 45.03 12.61
CA GLY A 7 -28.03 45.14 12.76
C GLY A 7 -27.30 44.59 11.52
N PRO A 8 -26.10 45.09 11.20
CA PRO A 8 -25.33 44.65 10.05
C PRO A 8 -24.79 43.22 10.25
N GLY A 9 -25.01 42.37 9.24
CA GLY A 9 -24.55 40.99 9.21
C GLY A 9 -23.02 40.85 9.11
N PRO A 10 -22.45 39.71 9.53
CA PRO A 10 -21.01 39.51 9.59
C PRO A 10 -20.37 39.38 8.19
N PRO A 11 -19.07 39.74 8.06
CA PRO A 11 -18.35 39.66 6.80
C PRO A 11 -18.16 38.21 6.36
N GLY A 12 -18.48 37.96 5.09
CA GLY A 12 -18.33 36.66 4.44
C GLY A 12 -16.87 36.18 4.47
N TYR A 13 -16.68 35.01 5.04
CA TYR A 13 -15.43 34.25 4.95
C TYR A 13 -15.25 33.81 3.50
N ALA A 14 -14.22 34.35 2.86
CA ALA A 14 -13.74 33.89 1.56
C ALA A 14 -13.37 32.40 1.67
N THR A 15 -14.14 31.56 1.01
CA THR A 15 -13.82 30.14 0.83
C THR A 15 -12.59 30.05 -0.08
N SER A 16 -11.50 29.54 0.48
CA SER A 16 -10.33 29.15 -0.31
C SER A 16 -10.74 28.11 -1.36
N PRO A 17 -10.13 28.12 -2.56
CA PRO A 17 -10.35 27.06 -3.53
C PRO A 17 -9.75 25.77 -2.98
N THR A 18 -10.58 24.96 -2.32
CA THR A 18 -10.30 23.53 -2.19
C THR A 18 -10.12 23.02 -3.61
N THR A 19 -8.91 22.58 -3.94
CA THR A 19 -8.65 21.69 -5.08
C THR A 19 -9.48 20.43 -4.81
N SER A 20 -10.74 20.53 -5.22
CA SER A 20 -11.67 19.44 -5.34
C SER A 20 -11.08 18.56 -6.41
N ALA A 21 -10.28 17.58 -5.98
CA ALA A 21 -9.99 16.40 -6.77
C ALA A 21 -11.36 15.91 -7.24
N SER A 22 -11.62 16.16 -8.52
CA SER A 22 -12.86 15.84 -9.19
C SER A 22 -12.95 14.31 -9.22
N TYR A 23 -13.40 13.71 -8.13
CA TYR A 23 -14.08 12.42 -8.12
C TYR A 23 -15.47 12.61 -8.74
N GLY A 24 -15.49 13.28 -9.89
CA GLY A 24 -16.62 13.45 -10.73
C GLY A 24 -16.90 12.12 -11.40
N LYS A 25 -17.94 11.45 -10.90
CA LYS A 25 -18.94 10.89 -11.80
C LYS A 25 -18.48 9.68 -12.63
N LEU A 26 -17.70 8.78 -12.06
CA LEU A 26 -17.76 7.37 -12.48
C LEU A 26 -19.08 6.76 -11.97
N GLY A 27 -20.19 7.21 -12.57
CA GLY A 27 -21.51 6.67 -12.33
C GLY A 27 -21.46 5.15 -12.40
N ARG A 28 -22.03 4.48 -11.38
CA ARG A 28 -22.04 3.02 -11.16
C ARG A 28 -21.69 2.21 -12.41
N THR A 29 -20.39 2.06 -12.70
CA THR A 29 -19.96 1.27 -13.85
C THR A 29 -20.32 -0.18 -13.54
N SER A 30 -21.15 -0.78 -14.40
CA SER A 30 -21.47 -2.20 -14.33
C SER A 30 -20.20 -3.01 -14.63
N ALA A 31 -20.14 -4.26 -14.18
CA ALA A 31 -19.00 -5.13 -14.50
C ALA A 31 -18.80 -5.24 -16.02
N ALA A 32 -19.89 -5.35 -16.80
CA ALA A 32 -19.85 -5.37 -18.26
C ALA A 32 -19.22 -4.10 -18.87
N GLY A 33 -19.48 -2.92 -18.29
CA GLY A 33 -18.87 -1.67 -18.72
C GLY A 33 -17.35 -1.64 -18.49
N LEU A 34 -16.91 -2.18 -17.35
CA LEU A 34 -15.47 -2.28 -17.03
C LEU A 34 -14.75 -3.26 -17.95
N VAL A 35 -15.37 -4.41 -18.27
CA VAL A 35 -14.80 -5.38 -19.22
C VAL A 35 -14.65 -4.77 -20.60
N ARG A 36 -15.66 -4.02 -21.08
CA ARG A 36 -15.56 -3.30 -22.37
C ARG A 36 -14.39 -2.31 -22.35
N ARG A 37 -14.26 -1.52 -21.26
CA ARG A 37 -13.18 -0.54 -21.12
C ARG A 37 -11.79 -1.18 -21.05
N ALA A 38 -11.65 -2.28 -20.31
CA ALA A 38 -10.39 -3.04 -20.24
C ALA A 38 -9.95 -3.54 -21.63
N ARG A 39 -10.90 -4.03 -22.45
CA ARG A 39 -10.61 -4.44 -23.83
C ARG A 39 -10.24 -3.27 -24.75
N GLU A 40 -10.84 -2.09 -24.57
CA GLU A 40 -10.44 -0.86 -25.29
C GLU A 40 -8.98 -0.49 -24.98
N LEU A 41 -8.51 -0.77 -23.76
CA LEU A 41 -7.12 -0.56 -23.32
C LEU A 41 -6.18 -1.71 -23.70
N GLY A 42 -6.65 -2.73 -24.42
CA GLY A 42 -5.85 -3.89 -24.82
C GLY A 42 -5.55 -4.89 -23.70
N LEU A 43 -6.29 -4.84 -22.60
CA LEU A 43 -6.16 -5.79 -21.50
C LEU A 43 -7.02 -7.04 -21.75
N GLU A 44 -6.44 -8.22 -21.56
CA GLU A 44 -7.19 -9.47 -21.52
C GLU A 44 -7.82 -9.68 -20.14
N VAL A 45 -9.14 -9.85 -20.11
CA VAL A 45 -9.90 -9.99 -18.86
C VAL A 45 -10.25 -11.47 -18.62
N PRO A 46 -9.76 -12.09 -17.53
CA PRO A 46 -10.14 -13.45 -17.15
C PRO A 46 -11.62 -13.54 -16.78
N ALA A 47 -12.26 -14.69 -17.06
CA ALA A 47 -13.70 -14.88 -16.81
C ALA A 47 -14.10 -14.82 -15.31
N ASN A 48 -13.16 -15.03 -14.40
CA ASN A 48 -13.39 -15.15 -12.96
C ASN A 48 -12.88 -13.96 -12.13
N VAL A 49 -12.55 -12.83 -12.77
CA VAL A 49 -12.01 -11.67 -12.06
C VAL A 49 -13.11 -10.90 -11.32
N GLU A 50 -12.84 -10.45 -10.10
CA GLU A 50 -13.80 -9.67 -9.34
C GLU A 50 -13.97 -8.25 -9.92
N LYS A 51 -15.15 -7.66 -9.69
CA LYS A 51 -15.47 -6.31 -10.19
C LYS A 51 -14.51 -5.24 -9.66
N SER A 52 -14.05 -5.37 -8.41
CA SER A 52 -13.08 -4.47 -7.77
C SER A 52 -11.72 -4.53 -8.46
N GLU A 53 -11.22 -5.73 -8.74
CA GLU A 53 -9.95 -5.93 -9.44
C GLU A 53 -10.01 -5.38 -10.87
N LEU A 54 -11.12 -5.61 -11.58
CA LEU A 54 -11.35 -5.01 -12.90
C LEU A 54 -11.29 -3.48 -12.89
N ARG A 55 -11.79 -2.84 -11.83
CA ARG A 55 -11.69 -1.38 -11.69
C ARG A 55 -10.23 -0.95 -11.53
N ALA A 56 -9.50 -1.63 -10.65
CA ALA A 56 -8.09 -1.32 -10.40
C ALA A 56 -7.25 -1.48 -11.68
N PHE A 57 -7.47 -2.54 -12.47
CA PHE A 57 -6.76 -2.74 -13.72
C PHE A 57 -7.04 -1.65 -14.77
N VAL A 58 -8.30 -1.25 -14.91
CA VAL A 58 -8.68 -0.17 -15.85
C VAL A 58 -8.06 1.15 -15.43
N GLU A 59 -8.15 1.51 -14.14
CA GLU A 59 -7.61 2.76 -13.60
C GLU A 59 -6.09 2.85 -13.76
N GLU A 60 -5.38 1.75 -13.45
CA GLU A 60 -3.93 1.68 -13.60
C GLU A 60 -3.47 1.77 -15.06
N ALA A 61 -4.22 1.16 -15.99
CA ALA A 61 -3.92 1.25 -17.42
C ALA A 61 -4.19 2.65 -17.98
N GLU A 62 -5.26 3.32 -17.55
CA GLU A 62 -5.51 4.73 -17.90
C GLU A 62 -4.41 5.65 -17.34
N ARG A 63 -3.94 5.39 -16.12
CA ARG A 63 -2.79 6.11 -15.52
C ARG A 63 -1.52 5.94 -16.35
N ARG A 64 -1.22 4.72 -16.79
CA ARG A 64 -0.07 4.45 -17.67
C ARG A 64 -0.18 5.15 -19.02
N GLN A 65 -1.38 5.27 -19.58
CA GLN A 65 -1.59 6.04 -20.82
C GLN A 65 -1.41 7.55 -20.60
N ALA A 66 -1.80 8.05 -19.43
CA ALA A 66 -1.58 9.46 -19.07
C ALA A 66 -0.09 9.76 -18.83
N GLU A 67 0.66 8.84 -18.20
CA GLU A 67 2.09 8.99 -17.94
C GLU A 67 2.96 8.73 -19.19
N GLY A 68 2.49 7.92 -20.14
CA GLY A 68 3.23 7.55 -21.35
C GLY A 68 3.11 8.55 -22.52
N CYS A 69 2.35 9.62 -22.37
CA CYS A 69 2.22 10.67 -23.36
C CYS A 69 3.13 11.84 -23.01
N ASP A 70 4.45 11.62 -23.06
CA ASP A 70 5.40 12.72 -23.23
C ASP A 70 5.09 13.32 -24.62
N PRO A 71 4.61 14.57 -24.74
CA PRO A 71 4.45 15.20 -26.03
C PRO A 71 5.86 15.29 -26.63
N ALA A 72 6.07 14.57 -27.73
CA ALA A 72 7.31 14.60 -28.50
C ALA A 72 7.84 16.05 -28.58
N PRO A 73 9.09 16.32 -28.18
CA PRO A 73 9.65 17.64 -28.31
C PRO A 73 9.72 17.96 -29.81
N ALA A 74 8.93 18.94 -30.24
CA ALA A 74 8.96 19.45 -31.58
C ALA A 74 10.41 19.85 -31.91
N THR A 75 10.96 19.15 -32.88
CA THR A 75 12.24 19.43 -33.52
C THR A 75 12.29 20.87 -34.01
N ALA A 76 12.97 21.75 -33.26
CA ALA A 76 13.46 23.03 -33.76
C ALA A 76 14.94 23.15 -33.37
N GLY A 77 15.79 23.07 -34.38
CA GLY A 77 17.23 22.96 -34.22
C GLY A 77 17.91 24.18 -33.58
N ALA A 78 18.98 23.91 -32.84
CA ALA A 78 20.09 24.82 -32.65
C ALA A 78 21.33 24.02 -32.23
N LEU A 79 22.46 24.41 -32.81
CA LEU A 79 23.79 23.78 -32.78
C LEU A 79 24.51 23.88 -31.41
N PRO A 80 25.66 23.19 -31.24
CA PRO A 80 26.16 22.73 -29.94
C PRO A 80 27.25 23.63 -29.33
N ALA A 81 27.41 23.56 -28.01
CA ALA A 81 28.66 23.90 -27.35
C ALA A 81 28.87 23.08 -26.06
N PRO A 82 30.13 22.80 -25.67
CA PRO A 82 30.51 21.68 -24.81
C PRO A 82 30.97 22.09 -23.39
N CYS A 83 31.27 21.06 -22.60
CA CYS A 83 31.98 21.05 -21.31
C CYS A 83 31.09 21.09 -20.05
N ALA A 84 31.02 19.98 -19.30
CA ALA A 84 32.01 19.68 -18.27
C ALA A 84 31.55 18.51 -17.36
N VAL A 85 32.32 17.41 -17.45
CA VAL A 85 32.81 16.56 -16.36
C VAL A 85 31.98 16.49 -15.06
N ALA A 86 31.20 15.42 -14.93
CA ALA A 86 31.04 14.73 -13.65
C ALA A 86 31.19 13.23 -13.90
N ARG A 87 32.21 12.67 -13.25
CA ARG A 87 32.67 11.29 -13.36
C ARG A 87 31.56 10.32 -12.91
N SER A 88 30.83 9.80 -13.89
CA SER A 88 29.99 8.63 -13.71
C SER A 88 30.90 7.40 -13.75
N SER A 89 31.30 6.91 -12.57
CA SER A 89 31.88 5.58 -12.42
C SER A 89 30.80 4.54 -12.74
N SER A 90 30.59 4.34 -14.04
CA SER A 90 29.78 3.26 -14.60
C SER A 90 30.52 1.95 -14.31
N PRO A 91 29.91 0.99 -13.58
CA PRO A 91 30.48 -0.35 -13.45
C PRO A 91 30.33 -1.06 -14.81
N ALA A 92 31.30 -0.83 -15.67
CA ALA A 92 31.51 -1.61 -16.87
C ALA A 92 31.95 -3.02 -16.47
N SER A 93 31.01 -3.98 -16.46
CA SER A 93 31.28 -5.41 -16.53
C SER A 93 30.00 -6.18 -16.95
N GLN A 94 29.47 -5.87 -18.13
CA GLN A 94 28.35 -6.62 -18.72
C GLN A 94 28.82 -7.86 -19.49
N HIS A 95 29.68 -8.70 -18.89
CA HIS A 95 29.97 -10.02 -19.47
C HIS A 95 29.69 -11.15 -18.47
N PRO A 96 28.96 -12.20 -18.91
CA PRO A 96 28.44 -13.22 -18.03
C PRO A 96 29.57 -14.17 -17.64
N GLY A 97 30.09 -14.01 -16.43
CA GLY A 97 31.09 -14.88 -15.82
C GLY A 97 30.83 -16.35 -16.11
N SER A 98 31.90 -17.12 -16.28
CA SER A 98 31.81 -18.56 -16.42
C SER A 98 31.06 -19.16 -15.23
N VAL A 99 30.46 -20.34 -15.40
CA VAL A 99 29.79 -21.06 -14.29
C VAL A 99 30.74 -21.23 -13.10
N ALA A 100 32.04 -21.46 -13.36
CA ALA A 100 33.06 -21.54 -12.32
C ALA A 100 33.22 -20.22 -11.54
N GLU A 101 33.09 -19.07 -12.21
CA GLU A 101 33.21 -17.74 -11.61
C GLU A 101 31.98 -17.41 -10.76
N LEU A 102 30.77 -17.71 -11.27
CA LEU A 102 29.52 -17.56 -10.51
C LEU A 102 29.52 -18.44 -9.25
N LYS A 103 30.06 -19.66 -9.37
CA LYS A 103 30.23 -20.57 -8.21
C LYS A 103 31.28 -20.06 -7.23
N GLY A 104 32.37 -19.47 -7.73
CA GLY A 104 33.37 -18.79 -6.91
C GLY A 104 32.75 -17.66 -6.08
N ARG A 105 31.96 -16.79 -6.71
CA ARG A 105 31.27 -15.68 -6.03
C ARG A 105 30.31 -16.16 -4.94
N LEU A 106 29.47 -17.16 -5.20
CA LEU A 106 28.55 -17.68 -4.18
C LEU A 106 29.29 -18.24 -2.96
N ARG A 107 30.42 -18.94 -3.18
CA ARG A 107 31.28 -19.41 -2.09
C ARG A 107 31.90 -18.27 -1.29
N GLU A 108 32.34 -17.21 -1.96
CA GLU A 108 32.85 -15.99 -1.31
C GLU A 108 31.78 -15.28 -0.47
N LEU A 109 30.52 -15.35 -0.91
CA LEU A 109 29.35 -14.83 -0.20
C LEU A 109 28.85 -15.76 0.93
N GLY A 110 29.47 -16.94 1.12
CA GLY A 110 29.13 -17.89 2.18
C GLY A 110 27.95 -18.83 1.85
N PHE A 111 27.53 -18.90 0.59
CA PHE A 111 26.47 -19.80 0.15
C PHE A 111 27.05 -21.13 -0.34
N GLU A 112 26.54 -22.25 0.20
CA GLU A 112 26.85 -23.59 -0.28
C GLU A 112 26.01 -23.90 -1.53
N ILE A 113 26.69 -24.29 -2.62
CA ILE A 113 26.05 -24.52 -3.91
C ILE A 113 25.66 -25.98 -4.02
N PRO A 114 24.35 -26.31 -4.10
CA PRO A 114 23.92 -27.68 -4.36
C PRO A 114 24.52 -28.17 -5.67
N SER A 115 25.07 -29.38 -5.68
CA SER A 115 25.62 -30.01 -6.88
C SER A 115 24.57 -30.23 -8.00
N ASN A 116 23.29 -30.08 -7.67
CA ASN A 116 22.15 -30.27 -8.57
C ASN A 116 21.73 -29.00 -9.35
N ILE A 117 22.29 -27.82 -9.05
CA ILE A 117 22.00 -26.58 -9.81
C ILE A 117 22.92 -26.54 -11.03
N ILE A 118 22.35 -26.79 -12.21
CA ILE A 118 23.10 -26.95 -13.47
C ILE A 118 22.89 -25.74 -14.40
N GLU A 119 21.81 -24.98 -14.22
CA GLU A 119 21.51 -23.89 -15.14
C GLU A 119 22.29 -22.61 -14.83
N LYS A 120 22.91 -22.06 -15.87
CA LYS A 120 23.66 -20.79 -15.78
C LYS A 120 22.75 -19.63 -15.36
N SER A 121 21.45 -19.69 -15.65
CA SER A 121 20.43 -18.71 -15.24
C SER A 121 20.21 -18.71 -13.72
N GLU A 122 20.02 -19.86 -13.10
CA GLU A 122 19.78 -19.98 -11.65
C GLU A 122 20.97 -19.50 -10.83
N LEU A 123 22.20 -19.83 -11.26
CA LEU A 123 23.42 -19.34 -10.61
C LEU A 123 23.55 -17.81 -10.69
N ARG A 124 23.07 -17.19 -11.77
CA ARG A 124 23.06 -15.72 -11.87
C ARG A 124 22.07 -15.10 -10.89
N ALA A 125 20.86 -15.66 -10.81
CA ALA A 125 19.83 -15.19 -9.88
C ALA A 125 20.30 -15.26 -8.43
N LEU A 126 20.94 -16.37 -8.04
CA LEU A 126 21.50 -16.55 -6.71
C LEU A 126 22.64 -15.56 -6.41
N VAL A 127 23.54 -15.30 -7.37
CA VAL A 127 24.61 -14.31 -7.18
C VAL A 127 24.03 -12.90 -6.99
N GLU A 128 23.07 -12.50 -7.81
CA GLU A 128 22.41 -11.19 -7.70
C GLU A 128 21.68 -11.03 -6.37
N GLU A 129 20.97 -12.06 -5.91
CA GLU A 129 20.27 -12.05 -4.63
C GLU A 129 21.25 -11.99 -3.45
N ALA A 130 22.32 -12.80 -3.49
CA ALA A 130 23.35 -12.79 -2.45
C ALA A 130 24.11 -11.45 -2.38
N GLU A 131 24.41 -10.82 -3.53
CA GLU A 131 24.98 -9.47 -3.58
C GLU A 131 24.03 -8.43 -3.00
N ARG A 132 22.73 -8.54 -3.29
CA ARG A 132 21.69 -7.67 -2.69
C ARG A 132 21.66 -7.82 -1.17
N HIS A 133 21.81 -9.03 -0.64
CA HIS A 133 21.91 -9.27 0.81
C HIS A 133 23.14 -8.61 1.44
N ARG A 134 24.31 -8.62 0.77
CA ARG A 134 25.50 -7.90 1.27
C ARG A 134 25.35 -6.39 1.17
N ALA A 135 24.78 -5.86 0.08
CA ALA A 135 24.53 -4.44 -0.05
C ALA A 135 23.61 -3.92 1.07
N ALA A 136 22.59 -4.70 1.43
CA ALA A 136 21.71 -4.41 2.56
C ALA A 136 22.41 -4.50 3.94
N ALA A 137 23.42 -5.36 4.08
CA ALA A 137 24.19 -5.51 5.32
C ALA A 137 25.28 -4.44 5.48
N GLU A 138 25.99 -4.06 4.40
CA GLU A 138 27.09 -3.08 4.46
C GLU A 138 26.60 -1.62 4.48
N HIS A 139 25.46 -1.32 3.87
CA HIS A 139 24.78 -0.04 4.07
C HIS A 139 23.97 -0.08 5.36
N GLY A 140 24.69 -0.21 6.48
CA GLY A 140 24.15 -0.33 7.83
C GLY A 140 22.89 0.51 8.02
N PRO A 141 21.90 0.00 8.76
CA PRO A 141 20.52 0.41 8.65
C PRO A 141 20.34 1.91 8.93
N THR A 142 20.40 2.75 7.90
CA THR A 142 19.58 3.96 7.82
C THR A 142 18.15 3.49 7.62
N SER A 143 17.65 2.88 8.68
CA SER A 143 16.29 2.49 8.91
C SER A 143 15.51 3.75 9.28
N PRO A 144 14.31 3.88 8.72
CA PRO A 144 13.15 4.06 9.56
C PRO A 144 12.29 2.79 9.50
N SER A 145 12.86 1.61 9.76
CA SER A 145 12.06 0.37 9.82
C SER A 145 12.84 -0.80 10.43
N CYS A 146 13.16 -0.70 11.71
CA CYS A 146 13.18 -1.86 12.59
C CYS A 146 12.18 -1.64 13.71
N PRO A 147 11.16 -2.50 13.81
CA PRO A 147 10.63 -2.87 15.11
C PRO A 147 10.77 -4.38 15.30
N SER A 148 12.01 -4.84 15.49
CA SER A 148 12.31 -6.07 16.24
C SER A 148 13.00 -5.75 17.58
N SER A 149 12.79 -4.52 18.08
CA SER A 149 12.66 -4.33 19.52
C SER A 149 11.32 -4.93 19.93
N PRO A 150 11.14 -5.54 21.12
CA PRO A 150 9.81 -5.66 21.73
C PRO A 150 9.34 -4.24 22.03
N GLN A 151 9.01 -3.50 20.97
CA GLN A 151 8.26 -2.28 21.08
C GLN A 151 7.01 -2.66 21.86
N PRO A 152 6.59 -1.87 22.85
CA PRO A 152 5.23 -1.98 23.35
C PRO A 152 4.35 -1.79 22.11
N ARG A 153 3.90 -2.91 21.52
CA ARG A 153 2.97 -2.94 20.39
C ARG A 153 2.00 -1.82 20.67
N PRO A 154 1.88 -0.81 19.78
CA PRO A 154 1.20 0.46 20.07
C PRO A 154 0.00 0.05 20.86
N ARG A 155 0.04 0.36 22.17
CA ARG A 155 -0.85 -0.29 23.14
C ARG A 155 -2.19 -0.07 22.53
N SER A 156 -2.74 -1.16 21.96
CA SER A 156 -4.01 -1.14 21.25
C SER A 156 -4.84 -0.27 22.16
N LEU A 157 -5.39 0.84 21.64
CA LEU A 157 -6.24 1.73 22.40
C LEU A 157 -7.42 0.86 22.82
N ARG A 158 -7.16 0.00 23.81
CA ARG A 158 -8.01 -1.04 24.33
C ARG A 158 -8.90 -0.19 25.17
N VAL A 159 -9.87 0.43 24.50
CA VAL A 159 -11.14 0.75 25.10
C VAL A 159 -11.45 -0.47 25.94
N GLU A 160 -11.40 -0.31 27.25
CA GLU A 160 -11.59 -1.42 28.17
C GLU A 160 -12.94 -2.02 27.81
N LEU A 161 -12.91 -3.25 27.30
CA LEU A 161 -14.13 -3.95 26.94
C LEU A 161 -15.03 -3.92 28.17
N PRO A 162 -16.32 -3.57 28.01
CA PRO A 162 -17.23 -3.54 29.14
C PRO A 162 -17.17 -4.91 29.82
N PRO A 163 -16.81 -4.99 31.12
CA PRO A 163 -16.90 -6.24 31.85
C PRO A 163 -18.31 -6.79 31.69
N PRO A 164 -18.48 -8.10 31.39
CA PRO A 164 -17.51 -9.19 31.52
C PRO A 164 -16.93 -9.73 30.19
N TRP A 165 -16.89 -8.92 29.12
CA TRP A 165 -16.39 -9.36 27.81
C TRP A 165 -14.86 -9.46 27.73
N ARG A 166 -14.36 -10.51 27.06
CA ARG A 166 -12.92 -10.73 26.83
C ARG A 166 -12.64 -10.94 25.34
N ARG A 167 -11.67 -10.20 24.79
CA ARG A 167 -11.16 -10.40 23.43
C ARG A 167 -10.20 -11.59 23.38
N LYS A 168 -10.42 -12.53 22.47
CA LYS A 168 -9.60 -13.72 22.24
C LYS A 168 -9.26 -13.82 20.76
N GLU A 169 -8.05 -14.30 20.45
CA GLU A 169 -7.63 -14.53 19.07
C GLU A 169 -8.12 -15.90 18.58
N SER A 170 -8.56 -15.96 17.33
CA SER A 170 -8.95 -17.20 16.68
C SER A 170 -7.74 -18.11 16.47
N ARG A 171 -7.84 -19.36 16.91
CA ARG A 171 -6.78 -20.37 16.72
C ARG A 171 -6.68 -20.85 15.27
N SER A 172 -7.79 -20.81 14.52
CA SER A 172 -7.83 -21.26 13.11
C SER A 172 -7.48 -20.15 12.12
N ARG A 173 -7.66 -18.88 12.52
CA ARG A 173 -7.39 -17.70 11.69
C ARG A 173 -6.58 -16.70 12.51
N PRO A 174 -5.25 -16.86 12.61
CA PRO A 174 -4.41 -15.92 13.33
C PRO A 174 -4.61 -14.50 12.78
N GLY A 175 -4.66 -13.52 13.67
CA GLY A 175 -5.00 -12.12 13.35
C GLY A 175 -6.50 -11.79 13.38
N TYR A 176 -7.40 -12.77 13.45
CA TYR A 176 -8.83 -12.52 13.68
C TYR A 176 -9.16 -12.63 15.17
N PHE A 177 -9.95 -11.69 15.68
CA PHE A 177 -10.38 -11.65 17.07
C PHE A 177 -11.87 -11.94 17.19
N TYR A 178 -12.24 -12.61 18.27
CA TYR A 178 -13.63 -12.77 18.70
C TYR A 178 -13.75 -12.34 20.17
N TYR A 179 -14.98 -12.00 20.56
CA TYR A 179 -15.30 -11.54 21.89
C TYR A 179 -16.11 -12.60 22.60
N ALA A 180 -15.67 -13.01 23.78
CA ALA A 180 -16.33 -14.01 24.60
C ALA A 180 -16.82 -13.38 25.91
N HIS A 181 -18.10 -13.55 26.21
CA HIS A 181 -18.72 -13.12 27.46
C HIS A 181 -18.36 -14.13 28.56
N ALA A 182 -17.68 -13.69 29.62
CA ALA A 182 -17.15 -14.63 30.62
C ALA A 182 -18.23 -15.35 31.45
N GLU A 183 -19.40 -14.73 31.63
CA GLU A 183 -20.48 -15.29 32.47
C GLU A 183 -21.49 -16.12 31.67
N THR A 184 -22.03 -15.60 30.55
CA THR A 184 -22.99 -16.32 29.70
C THR A 184 -22.35 -17.35 28.77
N GLY A 185 -21.06 -17.23 28.48
CA GLY A 185 -20.36 -18.06 27.49
C GLY A 185 -20.67 -17.69 26.04
N GLU A 186 -21.38 -16.60 25.80
CA GLU A 186 -21.68 -16.12 24.45
C GLU A 186 -20.41 -15.65 23.73
N THR A 187 -20.36 -15.87 22.41
CA THR A 187 -19.25 -15.42 21.57
C THR A 187 -19.77 -14.64 20.37
N THR A 188 -19.16 -13.50 20.09
CA THR A 188 -19.45 -12.69 18.89
C THR A 188 -18.17 -12.35 18.14
N TRP A 189 -18.28 -12.22 16.82
CA TRP A 189 -17.21 -11.72 15.95
C TRP A 189 -17.33 -10.22 15.70
N GLU A 190 -18.49 -9.63 16.02
CA GLU A 190 -18.74 -8.22 15.77
C GLU A 190 -18.16 -7.37 16.90
N PRO A 191 -17.39 -6.30 16.58
CA PRO A 191 -16.79 -5.42 17.58
C PRO A 191 -17.75 -4.32 18.08
N TRP A 192 -19.02 -4.35 17.69
CA TRP A 192 -20.01 -3.35 18.07
C TRP A 192 -20.74 -3.75 19.34
N PHE A 193 -20.47 -3.02 20.43
CA PHE A 193 -21.11 -3.28 21.72
C PHE A 193 -22.17 -2.22 21.99
N ARG A 194 -23.35 -2.68 22.41
CA ARG A 194 -24.42 -1.82 22.88
C ARG A 194 -24.06 -1.33 24.29
N GLN A 195 -23.83 -0.03 24.42
CA GLN A 195 -23.70 0.64 25.71
C GLN A 195 -24.99 1.39 26.04
N GLU A 196 -25.56 1.09 27.21
CA GLU A 196 -26.70 1.85 27.73
C GLU A 196 -26.23 3.15 28.36
N LEU A 197 -26.69 4.26 27.78
CA LEU A 197 -26.57 5.59 28.37
C LEU A 197 -27.77 5.86 29.28
N GLN A 198 -27.57 6.73 30.26
CA GLN A 198 -28.66 7.21 31.12
C GLN A 198 -29.80 7.79 30.27
N GLY A 199 -31.03 7.37 30.57
CA GLY A 199 -32.23 7.79 29.84
C GLY A 199 -32.69 6.86 28.71
N GLY A 200 -32.25 5.60 28.70
CA GLY A 200 -32.74 4.58 27.75
C GLY A 200 -32.22 4.74 26.33
N ARG A 201 -31.12 5.47 26.14
CA ARG A 201 -30.43 5.61 24.85
C ARG A 201 -29.36 4.53 24.74
N HIS A 202 -29.30 3.87 23.59
CA HIS A 202 -28.25 2.92 23.27
C HIS A 202 -27.24 3.55 22.33
N LEU A 203 -25.95 3.43 22.63
CA LEU A 203 -24.84 3.79 21.75
C LEU A 203 -24.13 2.51 21.33
N TYR A 204 -23.77 2.41 20.06
CA TYR A 204 -23.00 1.27 19.56
C TYR A 204 -21.55 1.70 19.44
N VAL A 205 -20.71 1.22 20.34
CA VAL A 205 -19.28 1.56 20.33
C VAL A 205 -18.51 0.42 19.67
N ASN A 206 -17.72 0.73 18.64
CA ASN A 206 -16.76 -0.18 18.06
C ASN A 206 -15.52 -0.23 18.96
N VAL A 207 -15.28 -1.36 19.61
CA VAL A 207 -14.14 -1.50 20.55
C VAL A 207 -12.78 -1.61 19.85
N GLU A 208 -12.75 -1.79 18.54
CA GLU A 208 -11.50 -1.82 17.76
C GLU A 208 -11.09 -0.43 17.30
N THR A 209 -12.06 0.37 16.83
CA THR A 209 -11.80 1.71 16.29
C THR A 209 -12.02 2.82 17.31
N GLY A 210 -12.79 2.56 18.37
CA GLY A 210 -13.26 3.55 19.34
C GLY A 210 -14.39 4.45 18.81
N GLU A 211 -14.96 4.12 17.65
CA GLU A 211 -16.07 4.87 17.06
C GLU A 211 -17.39 4.58 17.81
N SER A 212 -18.27 5.57 17.92
CA SER A 212 -19.51 5.50 18.72
C SER A 212 -20.70 6.14 18.02
#